data_AF-A0A7C8Z4Y4-F1
#
_entry.id   AF-A0A7C8Z4Y4-F1
#
_cell.length_a   1.000
_cell.length_b   1.000
_cell.length_c   1.000
_cell.angle_alpha   90.00
_cell.angle_beta   90.00
_cell.angle_gamma   90.00
#
_symmetry.space_group_name_H-M   'P 1'
#
loop_
_entity.id
_entity.type
_entity.pdbx_description
1 polymer ?
#
loop_
_entity_poly.entity_id
_entity_poly.type
_entity_poly.pdbx_seq_one_letter_code
_entity_poly.pdbx_strand_id
1 'polypeptide(L)'
;YGGWGAHGGGAFSGKDPTKVDRSGAYIARQAAKSIVANGLARRCIVQISYAIGVPEPLSVFVDTYGTGKIPDKEILNIVKENFDFRPGMIAINLDLKWEKPQE
;
A
#
# COMPACT_ATOMS: atom_id res chain seq x y z
N TYR A 1 -9.55 4.12 7.81
CA TYR A 1 -10.73 3.39 7.29
C TYR A 1 -11.87 3.32 8.31
N GLY A 2 -12.26 4.44 8.96
CA GLY A 2 -13.38 4.44 9.92
C GLY A 2 -13.31 3.39 11.03
N GLY A 3 -12.11 3.11 11.56
CA GLY A 3 -11.88 2.10 12.61
C GLY A 3 -11.86 0.62 12.17
N TRP A 4 -12.25 0.29 10.94
CA TRP A 4 -12.37 -1.11 10.48
C TRP A 4 -11.04 -1.80 10.12
N GLY A 5 -10.07 -1.03 9.62
CA GLY A 5 -8.74 -1.54 9.29
C GLY A 5 -7.69 -1.06 10.29
N ALA A 6 -6.44 -1.48 10.12
CA ALA A 6 -5.33 -0.94 10.90
C ALA A 6 -4.83 0.41 10.35
N HIS A 7 -4.05 1.12 11.17
CA HIS A 7 -3.42 2.38 10.80
C HIS A 7 -1.99 2.43 11.35
N GLY A 8 -1.01 2.82 10.53
CA GLY A 8 0.40 2.90 10.93
C GLY A 8 0.77 4.15 11.74
N GLY A 9 -0.17 5.09 11.90
CA GLY A 9 0.00 6.33 12.69
C GLY A 9 0.31 7.59 11.87
N GLY A 10 0.77 7.45 10.63
CA GLY A 10 1.13 8.59 9.77
C GLY A 10 -0.08 9.38 9.24
N ALA A 11 -0.13 10.69 9.52
CA ALA A 11 -1.08 11.60 8.87
C ALA A 11 -0.77 11.79 7.38
N PHE A 12 -1.79 12.13 6.55
CA PHE A 12 -1.63 12.28 5.09
C PHE A 12 -1.51 13.73 4.60
N SER A 13 -2.31 14.66 5.13
CA SER A 13 -2.40 16.03 4.63
C SER A 13 -1.09 16.81 4.80
N GLY A 14 -0.78 17.68 3.84
CA GLY A 14 0.43 18.52 3.87
C GLY A 14 1.74 17.78 3.54
N LYS A 15 1.67 16.49 3.18
CA LYS A 15 2.86 15.69 2.85
C LYS A 15 2.98 15.47 1.35
N ASP A 16 4.18 15.71 0.84
CA ASP A 16 4.54 15.39 -0.53
C ASP A 16 4.65 13.86 -0.74
N PRO A 17 4.61 13.37 -2.00
CA PRO A 17 4.62 11.95 -2.33
C PRO A 17 5.86 11.17 -1.86
N THR A 18 6.98 11.84 -1.53
CA THR A 18 8.16 11.15 -0.97
C THR A 18 7.91 10.66 0.46
N LYS A 19 6.89 11.18 1.15
CA LYS A 19 6.51 10.74 2.48
C LYS A 19 5.67 9.47 2.40
N VAL A 20 6.31 8.35 2.74
CA VAL A 20 5.72 7.00 2.69
C VAL A 20 4.47 6.82 3.55
N ASP A 21 4.26 7.67 4.57
CA ASP A 21 3.00 7.72 5.30
C ASP A 21 1.79 7.93 4.36
N ARG A 22 1.96 8.75 3.33
CA ARG A 22 0.91 9.06 2.34
C ARG A 22 0.99 8.11 1.15
N SER A 23 2.13 8.06 0.47
CA SER A 23 2.28 7.26 -0.76
C SER A 23 2.17 5.76 -0.48
N GLY A 24 2.81 5.27 0.58
CA GLY A 24 2.72 3.87 1.04
C GLY A 24 1.29 3.47 1.41
N ALA A 25 0.54 4.35 2.09
CA ALA A 25 -0.87 4.09 2.41
C ALA A 25 -1.75 4.00 1.14
N TYR A 26 -1.50 4.83 0.12
CA TYR A 26 -2.26 4.81 -1.13
C TYR A 26 -1.98 3.56 -1.97
N ILE A 27 -0.72 3.15 -2.12
CA ILE A 27 -0.42 1.92 -2.87
C ILE A 27 -0.92 0.68 -2.13
N ALA A 28 -0.86 0.64 -0.80
CA ALA A 28 -1.45 -0.45 -0.01
C ALA A 28 -2.96 -0.54 -0.24
N ARG A 29 -3.64 0.61 -0.35
CA ARG A 29 -5.06 0.65 -0.72
C ARG A 29 -5.30 0.13 -2.13
N GLN A 30 -4.48 0.49 -3.12
CA GLN A 30 -4.63 -0.01 -4.48
C GLN A 30 -4.44 -1.52 -4.53
N ALA A 31 -3.41 -2.06 -3.87
CA ALA A 31 -3.17 -3.49 -3.75
C ALA A 31 -4.36 -4.22 -3.11
N ALA A 32 -4.83 -3.75 -1.94
CA ALA A 32 -5.99 -4.34 -1.25
C ALA A 32 -7.27 -4.31 -2.10
N LYS A 33 -7.52 -3.19 -2.80
CA LYS A 33 -8.65 -3.06 -3.72
C LYS A 33 -8.54 -4.06 -4.87
N SER A 34 -7.36 -4.24 -5.46
CA SER A 34 -7.12 -5.18 -6.55
C SER A 34 -7.32 -6.63 -6.13
N ILE A 35 -6.90 -7.03 -4.92
CA ILE A 35 -7.15 -8.38 -4.38
C ILE A 35 -8.64 -8.68 -4.34
N VAL A 36 -9.44 -7.76 -3.79
CA VAL A 36 -10.90 -7.97 -3.66
C VAL A 36 -11.61 -7.86 -5.01
N ALA A 37 -11.24 -6.89 -5.84
CA ALA A 37 -11.85 -6.68 -7.16
C ALA A 37 -11.64 -7.87 -8.11
N ASN A 38 -10.50 -8.55 -8.03
CA ASN A 38 -10.23 -9.77 -8.78
C ASN A 38 -10.77 -11.03 -8.10
N GLY A 39 -11.54 -10.88 -7.02
CA GLY A 39 -12.22 -11.97 -6.35
C GLY A 39 -11.29 -12.97 -5.66
N LEU A 40 -10.05 -12.57 -5.33
CA LEU A 40 -9.09 -13.41 -4.60
C LEU A 40 -9.48 -13.54 -3.12
N ALA A 41 -10.16 -12.53 -2.57
CA ALA A 41 -10.70 -12.54 -1.20
C ALA A 41 -11.95 -11.65 -1.09
N ARG A 42 -12.77 -11.85 -0.06
CA ARG A 42 -13.91 -10.94 0.23
C ARG A 42 -13.48 -9.69 1.00
N ARG A 43 -12.43 -9.82 1.82
CA ARG A 43 -11.77 -8.72 2.52
C ARG A 43 -10.29 -9.05 2.68
N CYS A 44 -9.47 -8.02 2.79
CA CYS A 44 -8.07 -8.19 3.16
C CYS A 44 -7.52 -6.92 3.82
N ILE A 45 -6.39 -7.07 4.48
CA ILE A 45 -5.51 -5.99 4.86
C ILE A 45 -4.15 -6.21 4.18
N VAL A 46 -3.58 -5.10 3.69
CA VAL A 46 -2.21 -5.05 3.17
C VAL A 46 -1.42 -4.13 4.08
N GLN A 47 -0.27 -4.59 4.56
CA GLN A 47 0.65 -3.81 5.38
C GLN A 47 2.01 -3.73 4.69
N ILE A 48 2.62 -2.55 4.76
CA ILE A 48 3.95 -2.27 4.21
C ILE A 48 4.75 -1.55 5.29
N SER A 49 6.03 -1.91 5.44
CA SER A 49 6.97 -1.21 6.32
C SER A 49 8.19 -0.72 5.55
N TYR A 50 8.74 0.42 5.97
CA TYR A 50 9.87 1.09 5.32
C TYR A 50 10.92 1.49 6.38
N ALA A 51 12.18 1.52 5.96
CA ALA A 51 13.25 2.21 6.68
C ALA A 51 13.58 3.53 5.99
N ILE A 52 13.95 4.55 6.77
CA ILE A 52 14.41 5.82 6.22
C ILE A 52 15.67 5.60 5.38
N GLY A 53 15.68 6.13 4.15
CA GLY A 53 16.82 5.99 3.23
C GLY A 53 16.90 4.66 2.47
N VAL A 54 15.99 3.71 2.71
CA VAL A 54 15.94 2.44 1.96
C VAL A 54 14.79 2.51 0.93
N PRO A 55 15.05 2.37 -0.38
CA PRO A 55 14.02 2.44 -1.41
C PRO A 55 13.01 1.29 -1.31
N GLU A 56 13.50 0.07 -1.05
CA GLU A 56 12.68 -1.13 -0.95
C GLU A 56 11.90 -1.18 0.37
N PRO A 57 10.68 -1.72 0.38
CA PRO A 57 9.99 -1.99 1.64
C PRO A 57 10.74 -3.07 2.43
N LEU A 58 10.85 -2.89 3.75
CA LEU A 58 11.39 -3.92 4.64
C LEU A 58 10.47 -5.14 4.69
N SER A 59 9.16 -4.90 4.60
CA SER A 59 8.17 -5.97 4.53
C SER A 59 6.92 -5.55 3.76
N VAL A 60 6.30 -6.55 3.13
CA VAL A 60 4.94 -6.49 2.58
C VAL A 60 4.20 -7.71 3.12
N PHE A 61 3.01 -7.49 3.66
CA PHE A 61 2.18 -8.50 4.30
C PHE A 61 0.74 -8.41 3.81
N VAL A 62 0.09 -9.56 3.65
CA VAL A 62 -1.31 -9.72 3.26
C VAL A 62 -1.98 -10.65 4.26
N ASP A 63 -3.16 -10.26 4.74
CA ASP A 63 -4.06 -11.10 5.53
C ASP A 63 -5.47 -10.95 4.99
N THR A 64 -6.08 -12.06 4.54
CA THR A 64 -7.45 -12.07 3.99
C THR A 64 -8.52 -12.32 5.04
N TYR A 65 -8.14 -12.42 6.31
CA TYR A 65 -8.99 -12.77 7.44
C TYR A 65 -9.78 -14.06 7.20
N GLY A 66 -9.12 -15.05 6.59
CA GLY A 66 -9.73 -16.34 6.23
C GLY A 66 -10.77 -16.27 5.11
N THR A 67 -10.81 -15.18 4.34
CA THR A 67 -11.76 -15.02 3.22
C THR A 67 -11.14 -15.20 1.85
N GLY A 68 -9.84 -15.52 1.79
CA GLY A 68 -9.12 -15.84 0.57
C GLY A 68 -9.61 -17.13 -0.09
N LYS A 69 -9.61 -17.16 -1.42
CA LYS A 69 -9.84 -18.38 -2.23
C LYS A 69 -8.60 -19.26 -2.36
N ILE A 70 -7.43 -18.67 -2.14
CA ILE A 70 -6.12 -19.31 -2.12
C ILE A 70 -5.34 -18.82 -0.89
N PRO A 71 -4.25 -19.49 -0.47
CA PRO A 71 -3.46 -19.09 0.68
C PRO A 71 -2.92 -17.65 0.58
N ASP A 72 -2.90 -16.93 1.71
CA ASP A 72 -2.43 -15.54 1.76
C ASP A 72 -1.00 -15.36 1.25
N LYS A 73 -0.14 -16.39 1.40
CA LYS A 73 1.21 -16.42 0.84
C LYS A 73 1.22 -16.35 -0.69
N GLU A 74 0.28 -17.02 -1.35
CA GLU A 74 0.17 -16.98 -2.82
C GLU A 74 -0.38 -15.63 -3.29
N ILE A 75 -1.36 -15.08 -2.57
CA ILE A 75 -1.87 -13.72 -2.83
C ILE A 75 -0.73 -12.70 -2.66
N LEU A 76 0.10 -12.84 -1.62
CA LEU A 76 1.26 -11.98 -1.40
C LEU A 76 2.25 -12.05 -2.58
N ASN A 77 2.50 -13.23 -3.15
CA ASN A 77 3.37 -13.37 -4.31
C ASN A 77 2.79 -12.63 -5.52
N ILE A 78 1.49 -12.82 -5.81
CA ILE A 78 0.79 -12.11 -6.89
C ILE A 78 0.89 -10.59 -6.67
N VAL A 79 0.69 -10.11 -5.44
CA VAL A 79 0.82 -8.69 -5.11
C VAL A 79 2.25 -8.19 -5.38
N LYS A 80 3.28 -8.93 -4.96
CA LYS A 80 4.69 -8.55 -5.19
C LYS A 80 5.11 -8.57 -6.66
N GLU A 81 4.49 -9.40 -7.48
CA GLU A 81 4.76 -9.46 -8.93
C GLU A 81 4.09 -8.31 -9.70
N ASN A 82 2.96 -7.80 -9.20
CA ASN A 82 2.14 -6.81 -9.91
C ASN A 82 2.28 -5.37 -9.37
N PHE A 83 2.92 -5.18 -8.21
CA PHE A 83 3.08 -3.88 -7.58
C PHE A 83 4.54 -3.59 -7.26
N ASP A 84 4.99 -2.41 -7.66
CA ASP A 84 6.27 -1.84 -7.23
C ASP A 84 6.05 -0.90 -6.05
N PHE A 85 6.53 -1.32 -4.88
CA PHE A 85 6.35 -0.60 -3.61
C PHE A 85 7.48 0.39 -3.31
N ARG A 86 8.40 0.66 -4.24
CA ARG A 86 9.43 1.69 -4.04
C ARG A 86 8.78 3.08 -4.10
N PRO A 87 9.06 4.01 -3.17
CA PRO A 87 8.38 5.31 -3.09
C PRO A 87 8.38 6.12 -4.40
N GLY A 88 9.50 6.10 -5.14
CA GLY A 88 9.58 6.76 -6.45
C GLY A 88 8.65 6.12 -7.49
N MET A 89 8.58 4.79 -7.52
CA MET A 89 7.69 4.07 -8.44
C MET A 89 6.22 4.23 -8.07
N ILE A 90 5.90 4.31 -6.77
CA ILE A 90 4.56 4.62 -6.30
C ILE A 90 4.11 5.99 -6.82
N ALA A 91 4.96 7.01 -6.70
CA ALA A 91 4.63 8.35 -7.17
C ALA A 91 4.36 8.39 -8.68
N ILE A 92 5.14 7.67 -9.48
CA ILE A 92 4.96 7.54 -10.93
C ILE A 92 3.69 6.76 -11.27
N ASN A 93 3.53 5.56 -10.71
CA ASN A 93 2.45 4.63 -11.06
C ASN A 93 1.07 5.15 -10.63
N LEU A 94 1.02 5.99 -9.61
CA LEU A 94 -0.21 6.63 -9.13
C LEU A 94 -0.38 8.08 -9.61
N ASP A 95 0.52 8.59 -10.46
CA ASP A 95 0.56 10.00 -10.90
C ASP A 95 0.39 10.99 -9.73
N LEU A 96 1.15 10.78 -8.65
CA LEU A 96 1.08 11.62 -7.46
C LEU A 96 1.81 12.94 -7.72
N LYS A 97 1.03 13.97 -8.06
CA LYS A 97 1.53 15.33 -8.24
C LYS A 97 1.66 16.05 -6.91
N TRP A 98 2.69 16.89 -6.82
CA TRP A 98 2.88 17.82 -5.71
C TRP A 98 3.37 19.14 -6.25
N GLU A 99 2.51 20.13 -6.15
CA GLU A 99 2.90 21.53 -6.28
C GLU A 99 3.27 22.00 -4.88
N LYS A 100 4.50 22.48 -4.71
CA LYS A 100 4.86 23.12 -3.46
C LYS A 100 3.92 24.32 -3.28
N PRO A 101 3.26 24.45 -2.10
CA PRO A 101 2.54 25.68 -1.79
C PRO A 101 3.49 26.86 -1.99
N GLN A 102 3.04 27.88 -2.72
CA GLN A 102 3.78 29.13 -2.83
C GLN A 102 3.85 29.76 -1.44
N GLU A 103 5.06 30.16 -1.04
CA GLU A 103 5.32 30.88 0.22
C GLU A 103 4.62 32.25 0.24
#